data_AF-A0A8R2JQI2-F1
#
_entry.id   AF-A0A8R2JQI2-F1
#
_cell.length_a   1.000
_cell.length_b   1.000
_cell.length_c   1.000
_cell.angle_alpha   90.00
_cell.angle_beta   90.00
_cell.angle_gamma   90.00
#
_symmetry.space_group_name_H-M   'P 1'
#
loop_
_entity.id
_entity.type
_entity.pdbx_description
1 polymer ?
#
loop_
_entity_poly.entity_id
_entity_poly.type
_entity_poly.pdbx_seq_one_letter_code
_entity_poly.pdbx_strand_id
1 'polypeptide(L)'
;MIISAIFQLGLGITMINRVTDQQTMVKKEMKLSFLNYGIQSDVTQRWNSFQSELSCCGLHGGNSYKSKQLPIPESCYKDQRNLKLYAKINNCHMGCFVKVKKLEEKFLDPVIILTFLYVKCYFDFEFVKT
;
A
#
# COMPACT_ATOMS: atom_id res chain seq x y z
N MET A 1 15.72 -12.93 -29.57
CA MET A 1 14.31 -12.72 -29.16
C MET A 1 13.82 -13.79 -28.17
N ILE A 2 14.18 -15.08 -28.29
CA ILE A 2 13.89 -16.09 -27.24
C ILE A 2 14.49 -15.72 -25.86
N ILE A 3 15.68 -15.11 -25.84
CA ILE A 3 16.35 -14.66 -24.61
C ILE A 3 15.50 -13.64 -23.81
N SER A 4 14.76 -12.74 -24.48
CA SER A 4 13.89 -11.79 -23.78
C SER A 4 12.64 -12.44 -23.19
N ALA A 5 12.10 -13.48 -23.82
CA ALA A 5 10.96 -14.23 -23.29
C ALA A 5 11.35 -15.03 -22.03
N ILE A 6 12.53 -15.68 -22.03
CA ILE A 6 13.07 -16.38 -20.86
C ILE A 6 13.30 -15.40 -19.71
N PHE A 7 13.82 -14.20 -20.00
CA PHE A 7 14.03 -13.17 -18.99
C PHE A 7 12.71 -12.67 -18.37
N GLN A 8 11.67 -12.47 -19.18
CA GLN A 8 10.35 -12.04 -18.70
C GLN A 8 9.67 -13.10 -17.82
N LEU A 9 9.75 -14.38 -18.20
CA LEU A 9 9.22 -15.48 -17.39
C LEU A 9 9.98 -15.64 -16.06
N GLY A 10 11.31 -15.51 -16.09
CA GLY A 10 12.15 -15.54 -14.89
C GLY A 10 11.85 -14.40 -13.91
N LEU A 11 11.68 -13.17 -14.43
CA LEU A 11 11.28 -12.00 -13.63
C LEU A 11 9.86 -12.16 -13.06
N GLY A 12 8.91 -12.70 -13.83
CA GLY A 12 7.54 -12.95 -13.36
C GLY A 12 7.48 -13.91 -12.17
N ILE A 13 8.21 -15.03 -12.24
CA ILE A 13 8.27 -16.04 -11.16
C ILE A 13 8.94 -15.47 -9.91
N THR A 14 10.01 -14.68 -10.06
CA THR A 14 10.68 -14.05 -8.90
C THR A 14 9.83 -12.97 -8.25
N MET A 15 8.98 -12.26 -9.01
CA MET A 15 8.11 -11.24 -8.47
C MET A 15 7.03 -11.83 -7.56
N ILE A 16 6.44 -12.97 -7.92
CA ILE A 16 5.39 -13.63 -7.12
C ILE A 16 5.89 -14.01 -5.72
N ASN A 17 7.07 -14.64 -5.61
CA ASN A 17 7.63 -15.00 -4.31
C ASN A 17 7.99 -13.76 -3.46
N ARG A 18 8.39 -12.66 -4.12
CA ARG A 18 8.74 -11.42 -3.44
C ARG A 18 7.54 -10.59 -3.00
N VAL A 19 6.36 -10.73 -3.59
CA VAL A 19 5.17 -9.96 -3.18
C VAL A 19 4.82 -10.25 -1.71
N THR A 20 4.91 -11.51 -1.26
CA THR A 20 4.72 -11.89 0.15
C THR A 20 5.78 -11.31 1.08
N ASP A 21 7.04 -11.27 0.66
CA ASP A 21 8.15 -10.66 1.40
C ASP A 21 8.08 -9.12 1.40
N GLN A 22 7.60 -8.53 0.32
CA GLN A 22 7.39 -7.08 0.20
C GLN A 22 6.30 -6.60 1.14
N GLN A 23 5.16 -7.31 1.21
CA GLN A 23 4.08 -6.98 2.14
C GLN A 23 4.54 -7.02 3.61
N THR A 24 5.40 -7.99 3.96
CA THR A 24 5.95 -8.08 5.32
C THR A 24 7.02 -7.02 5.61
N MET A 25 7.87 -6.70 4.63
CA MET A 25 8.85 -5.62 4.74
C MET A 25 8.19 -4.24 4.86
N VAL A 26 7.24 -3.91 3.98
CA VAL A 26 6.48 -2.64 4.03
C VAL A 26 5.78 -2.49 5.37
N LYS A 27 5.12 -3.56 5.86
CA LYS A 27 4.50 -3.55 7.19
C LYS A 27 5.51 -3.26 8.31
N LYS A 28 6.69 -3.87 8.24
CA LYS A 28 7.76 -3.68 9.23
C LYS A 28 8.27 -2.24 9.22
N GLU A 29 8.60 -1.70 8.06
CA GLU A 29 9.11 -0.33 7.92
C GLU A 29 8.08 0.73 8.30
N MET A 30 6.81 0.55 7.90
CA MET A 30 5.73 1.42 8.34
C MET A 30 5.56 1.38 9.86
N LYS A 31 5.66 0.19 10.48
CA LYS A 31 5.62 0.06 11.94
C LYS A 31 6.79 0.80 12.59
N LEU A 32 8.02 0.60 12.11
CA LEU A 32 9.22 1.25 12.63
C LEU A 32 9.14 2.77 12.51
N SER A 33 8.70 3.28 11.35
CA SER A 33 8.44 4.70 11.15
C SER A 33 7.39 5.23 12.13
N PHE A 34 6.27 4.52 12.30
CA PHE A 34 5.20 4.95 13.20
C PHE A 34 5.62 4.94 14.68
N LEU A 35 6.62 4.14 15.09
CA LEU A 35 7.18 4.22 16.45
C LEU A 35 7.76 5.60 16.75
N ASN A 36 8.30 6.30 15.76
CA ASN A 36 8.84 7.66 15.90
C ASN A 36 7.79 8.77 15.75
N TYR A 37 6.54 8.42 15.43
CA TYR A 37 5.44 9.38 15.41
C TYR A 37 5.21 9.98 16.81
N GLY A 38 5.16 11.32 16.88
CA GLY A 38 5.05 12.10 18.13
C GLY A 38 6.39 12.32 18.86
N ILE A 39 7.47 11.67 18.40
CA ILE A 39 8.82 11.83 18.96
C ILE A 39 9.66 12.69 18.03
N GLN A 40 9.69 12.34 16.74
CA GLN A 40 10.40 13.08 15.70
C GLN A 40 9.40 13.92 14.90
N SER A 41 9.66 15.22 14.79
CA SER A 41 8.74 16.18 14.18
C SER A 41 8.58 15.96 12.67
N ASP A 42 9.67 15.63 11.98
CA ASP A 42 9.69 15.30 10.55
C ASP A 42 8.89 14.03 10.25
N VAL A 43 9.03 13.00 11.07
CA VAL A 43 8.25 11.76 10.95
C VAL A 43 6.77 12.05 11.17
N THR A 44 6.44 12.83 12.20
CA THR A 44 5.07 13.25 12.50
C THR A 44 4.45 14.01 11.31
N GLN A 45 5.17 14.97 10.73
CA GLN A 45 4.70 15.74 9.58
C GLN A 45 4.45 14.85 8.36
N ARG A 46 5.39 13.96 8.04
CA ARG A 46 5.24 13.02 6.91
C ARG A 46 4.03 12.11 7.09
N TRP A 47 3.82 11.58 8.28
CA TRP A 47 2.63 10.79 8.59
C TRP A 47 1.35 11.61 8.46
N ASN A 48 1.34 12.88 8.87
CA ASN A 48 0.18 13.74 8.73
C ASN A 48 -0.18 14.01 7.26
N SER A 49 0.81 14.36 6.42
CA SER A 49 0.58 14.52 4.98
C SER A 49 0.07 13.23 4.35
N PHE A 50 0.75 12.12 4.63
CA PHE A 50 0.41 10.80 4.11
C PHE A 50 -1.02 10.34 4.46
N GLN A 51 -1.44 10.57 5.71
CA GLN A 51 -2.79 10.23 6.18
C GLN A 51 -3.88 11.05 5.50
N SER A 52 -3.62 12.35 5.33
CA SER A 52 -4.52 13.27 4.64
C SER A 52 -4.69 12.87 3.17
N GLU A 53 -3.56 12.69 2.47
CA GLU A 53 -3.52 12.33 1.05
C GLU A 53 -4.22 11.00 0.75
N LEU A 54 -3.95 9.97 1.56
CA LEU A 54 -4.56 8.65 1.37
C LEU A 54 -5.90 8.46 2.08
N SER A 55 -6.36 9.46 2.83
CA SER A 55 -7.58 9.40 3.66
C SER A 55 -7.62 8.17 4.56
N CYS A 56 -6.49 7.88 5.22
CA CYS A 56 -6.30 6.75 6.13
C CYS A 56 -5.87 7.24 7.52
N CYS A 57 -5.87 6.37 8.53
CA CYS A 57 -5.47 6.78 9.88
C CYS A 57 -4.63 5.72 10.59
N GLY A 58 -3.48 6.13 11.10
CA GLY A 58 -2.55 5.27 11.83
C GLY A 58 -2.09 4.05 11.04
N LEU A 59 -1.32 3.18 11.68
CA LEU A 59 -0.91 1.92 11.05
C LEU A 59 -2.11 0.97 10.86
N HIS A 60 -2.93 0.85 11.91
CA HIS A 60 -4.07 -0.05 12.02
C HIS A 60 -5.36 0.68 12.42
N GLY A 61 -5.54 1.91 11.94
CA GLY A 61 -6.65 2.77 12.34
C GLY A 61 -6.29 3.67 13.51
N GLY A 62 -7.31 4.38 14.02
CA GLY A 62 -7.15 5.30 15.16
C GLY A 62 -6.64 4.63 16.45
N ASN A 63 -6.80 3.31 16.59
CA ASN A 63 -6.27 2.55 17.74
C ASN A 63 -4.75 2.60 17.84
N SER A 64 -4.03 2.81 16.73
CA SER A 64 -2.57 2.98 16.74
C SER A 64 -2.12 4.20 17.55
N TYR A 65 -2.94 5.25 17.61
CA TYR A 65 -2.69 6.42 18.45
C TYR A 65 -3.03 6.16 19.91
N LYS A 66 -4.17 5.49 20.16
CA LYS A 66 -4.58 5.08 21.51
C LYS A 66 -3.52 4.21 22.20
N SER A 67 -2.90 3.27 21.47
CA SER A 67 -1.82 2.43 22.02
C SER A 67 -0.57 3.22 22.43
N LYS A 68 -0.36 4.41 21.86
CA LYS A 68 0.74 5.32 22.23
C LYS A 68 0.28 6.42 23.19
N GLN A 69 -0.96 6.37 23.68
CA GLN A 69 -1.59 7.40 24.51
C GLN A 69 -1.57 8.79 23.86
N LEU A 70 -1.59 8.82 22.52
CA LEU A 70 -1.62 10.05 21.73
C LEU A 70 -3.06 10.32 21.26
N PRO A 71 -3.46 11.60 21.17
CA PRO A 71 -4.69 11.97 20.49
C PRO A 71 -4.57 11.61 19.00
N ILE A 72 -5.71 11.30 18.38
CA ILE A 72 -5.77 11.08 16.93
C ILE A 72 -5.56 12.42 16.25
N PRO A 73 -4.61 12.54 15.30
CA PRO A 73 -4.32 13.81 14.63
C PRO A 73 -5.44 14.23 13.69
N GLU A 74 -5.53 15.54 13.44
CA GLU A 74 -6.50 16.11 12.50
C GLU A 74 -6.35 15.57 11.07
N SER A 75 -5.14 15.16 10.69
CA SER A 75 -4.81 14.54 9.40
C SER A 75 -5.59 13.25 9.12
N CYS A 76 -6.12 12.58 10.14
CA CYS A 76 -6.97 11.41 9.98
C CYS A 76 -8.41 11.75 9.54
N TYR A 77 -8.81 13.03 9.55
CA TYR A 77 -10.18 13.46 9.31
C TYR A 77 -10.28 14.18 7.97
N LYS A 78 -11.18 13.69 7.11
CA LYS A 78 -11.35 14.21 5.73
C LYS A 78 -12.06 15.57 5.68
N ASP A 79 -12.82 15.93 6.72
CA ASP A 79 -13.56 17.19 6.81
C ASP A 79 -13.62 17.67 8.27
N GLN A 80 -12.97 18.80 8.56
CA GLN A 80 -12.86 19.36 9.92
C GLN A 80 -14.22 19.78 10.50
N ARG A 81 -15.24 19.99 9.66
CA ARG A 81 -16.56 20.50 10.09
C ARG A 81 -17.36 19.54 10.96
N ASN A 82 -17.02 18.25 11.01
CA ASN A 82 -17.74 17.24 11.80
C ASN A 82 -16.82 16.37 12.69
N LEU A 83 -15.68 16.91 13.14
CA LEU A 83 -14.68 16.23 13.99
C LEU A 83 -15.29 15.48 15.20
N LYS A 84 -16.27 16.09 15.89
CA LYS A 84 -16.93 15.49 17.07
C LYS A 84 -17.98 14.41 16.74
N LEU A 85 -18.61 14.50 15.57
CA LEU A 85 -19.67 13.57 15.17
C LEU A 85 -19.07 12.31 14.52
N TYR A 86 -18.02 12.46 13.70
CA TYR A 86 -17.36 11.35 13.01
C TYR A 86 -16.59 10.42 13.95
N ALA A 87 -15.95 10.95 14.99
CA ALA A 87 -15.27 10.15 16.01
C ALA A 87 -16.22 9.23 16.82
N LYS A 88 -17.52 9.53 16.82
CA LYS A 88 -18.55 8.82 17.60
C LYS A 88 -19.33 7.79 16.79
N ILE A 89 -19.42 7.95 15.46
CA ILE A 89 -20.29 7.13 14.59
C ILE A 89 -19.49 6.05 13.83
N ASN A 90 -18.25 6.33 13.42
CA ASN A 90 -17.51 5.43 12.54
C ASN A 90 -16.17 5.04 13.16
N ASN A 91 -15.95 3.72 13.30
CA ASN A 91 -14.64 3.11 13.52
C ASN A 91 -13.58 3.88 12.73
N CYS A 92 -12.66 4.52 13.46
CA CYS A 92 -11.60 5.36 12.88
C CYS A 92 -11.08 4.76 11.58
N HIS A 93 -11.01 5.60 10.56
CA HIS A 93 -10.59 5.32 9.18
C HIS A 93 -9.67 4.10 9.02
N MET A 94 -9.89 3.34 7.95
CA MET A 94 -9.05 2.21 7.53
C MET A 94 -7.56 2.51 7.77
N GLY A 95 -6.87 1.56 8.43
CA GLY A 95 -5.44 1.71 8.70
C GLY A 95 -4.63 1.92 7.44
N CYS A 96 -3.65 2.82 7.50
CA CYS A 96 -2.86 3.18 6.33
C CYS A 96 -2.12 1.98 5.73
N PHE A 97 -1.73 0.99 6.52
CA PHE A 97 -1.16 -0.25 5.97
C PHE A 97 -2.15 -0.99 5.06
N VAL A 98 -3.40 -1.13 5.49
CA VAL A 98 -4.46 -1.77 4.68
C VAL A 98 -4.74 -0.96 3.42
N LYS A 99 -4.71 0.37 3.53
CA LYS A 99 -4.92 1.26 2.39
C LYS A 99 -3.80 1.14 1.35
N VAL A 100 -2.54 1.14 1.79
CA VAL A 100 -1.36 0.92 0.93
C VAL A 100 -1.44 -0.43 0.25
N LYS A 101 -1.71 -1.50 1.00
CA LYS A 101 -1.86 -2.84 0.44
C LYS A 101 -2.92 -2.89 -0.67
N LYS A 102 -4.09 -2.29 -0.45
CA LYS A 102 -5.15 -2.21 -1.48
C LYS A 102 -4.75 -1.39 -2.69
N LEU A 103 -3.93 -0.35 -2.52
CA LEU A 103 -3.41 0.44 -3.63
C LEU A 103 -2.40 -0.40 -4.42
N GLU A 104 -1.47 -1.07 -3.74
CA GLU A 104 -0.51 -1.98 -4.36
C GLU A 104 -1.23 -3.06 -5.19
N GLU A 105 -2.22 -3.75 -4.62
CA GLU A 105 -3.05 -4.74 -5.35
C GLU A 105 -3.72 -4.11 -6.59
N LYS A 106 -4.33 -2.91 -6.43
CA LYS A 106 -5.01 -2.23 -7.54
C LYS A 106 -4.07 -1.86 -8.71
N PHE A 107 -2.80 -1.59 -8.45
CA PHE A 107 -1.82 -1.23 -9.48
C PHE A 107 -1.02 -2.43 -10.01
N LEU A 108 -0.64 -3.38 -9.15
CA LEU A 108 0.12 -4.55 -9.57
C LEU A 108 -0.72 -5.54 -10.40
N ASP A 109 -1.95 -5.85 -9.98
CA ASP A 109 -2.79 -6.83 -10.66
C ASP A 109 -2.98 -6.54 -12.16
N PRO A 110 -3.36 -5.32 -12.60
CA PRO A 110 -3.51 -5.04 -14.02
C PRO A 110 -2.19 -5.06 -14.78
N VAL A 111 -1.07 -4.63 -14.18
CA VAL A 111 0.26 -4.71 -14.81
C VAL A 111 0.68 -6.15 -15.03
N ILE A 112 0.42 -7.02 -14.04
CA ILE A 112 0.66 -8.46 -14.13
C ILE A 112 -0.20 -9.06 -15.26
N ILE A 113 -1.50 -8.78 -15.28
CA ILE A 113 -2.43 -9.25 -16.32
C ILE A 113 -2.00 -8.78 -17.72
N LEU A 114 -1.67 -7.51 -17.89
CA LEU A 114 -1.18 -6.95 -19.17
C LEU A 114 0.10 -7.63 -19.64
N THR A 115 1.03 -7.89 -18.72
CA THR A 115 2.28 -8.60 -19.03
C THR A 115 2.00 -10.03 -19.47
N PHE A 116 1.09 -10.74 -18.78
CA PHE A 116 0.69 -12.09 -19.17
C PHE A 116 -0.04 -12.14 -20.52
N LEU A 117 -0.96 -11.19 -20.78
CA LEU A 117 -1.66 -11.08 -22.07
C LEU A 117 -0.69 -10.78 -23.21
N TYR A 118 0.29 -9.90 -22.99
CA TYR A 118 1.32 -9.59 -23.98
C TYR A 118 2.18 -10.82 -24.31
N VAL A 119 2.64 -11.55 -23.28
CA VAL A 119 3.41 -12.79 -23.47
C VAL A 119 2.58 -13.86 -24.18
N LYS A 120 1.30 -14.02 -23.82
CA LYS A 120 0.40 -14.98 -24.48
C LYS A 120 0.17 -14.62 -25.95
N CYS A 121 -0.12 -13.36 -26.26
CA CYS A 121 -0.28 -12.90 -27.65
C CYS A 121 0.99 -13.09 -28.47
N TYR A 122 2.17 -12.86 -27.87
CA TYR A 122 3.45 -13.06 -28.54
C TYR A 122 3.67 -14.54 -28.92
N PHE A 123 3.45 -15.47 -27.98
CA PHE A 123 3.55 -16.91 -28.25
C PHE A 123 2.53 -17.39 -29.29
N ASP A 124 1.28 -16.94 -29.19
CA ASP A 124 0.23 -17.30 -30.16
C ASP A 124 0.61 -16.80 -31.58
N PHE A 125 1.24 -15.63 -31.71
CA PHE A 125 1.71 -15.08 -32.99
C PHE A 125 2.95 -15.80 -33.55
N GLU A 126 3.87 -16.23 -32.68
CA GLU A 126 5.06 -16.99 -33.07
C GLU A 126 4.67 -18.41 -33.55
N PHE A 127 3.67 -19.04 -32.92
CA PHE A 127 3.15 -20.36 -33.32
C PHE A 127 2.47 -20.32 -34.69
N VAL A 128 1.72 -19.27 -35.01
CA VAL A 128 1.05 -19.10 -36.32
C VAL A 128 2.04 -18.88 -37.47
N LYS A 129 3.29 -18.51 -37.19
CA LYS A 129 4.37 -18.34 -38.19
C LYS A 129 5.21 -19.59 -38.43
N THR A 130 4.95 -20.70 -37.72
CA THR A 130 5.63 -22.00 -37.88
C THR A 130 4.74 -22.99 -38.62
#